data_AF-A0A6P0DSJ4-F1
#
_entry.id   AF-A0A6P0DSJ4-F1
#
_cell.length_a   1.000
_cell.length_b   1.000
_cell.length_c   1.000
_cell.angle_alpha   90.00
_cell.angle_beta   90.00
_cell.angle_gamma   90.00
#
_symmetry.space_group_name_H-M   'P 1'
#
loop_
_entity.id
_entity.type
_entity.pdbx_description
1 polymer ?
#
loop_
_entity_poly.entity_id
_entity_poly.type
_entity_poly.pdbx_seq_one_letter_code
_entity_poly.pdbx_strand_id
1 'polypeptide(L)'
;DPKRLDDFRGEFSPTEVDLSTDNHRSSGTEIAKFGNDVLKGVFQQTYAGVEFEVFEAFSNLAMSKLVTTIYGARQRLIHAGVKDWSLAILVPTKKMTRLVSDILREPPGGMAAIRHTPVIDMEAAILGSEVVAFLMQCPGFHQFEDFVELVCNYYQGKGGNEPTKSALEMAARLHKAHQELKDSLRAQKPLRKTSIINATLAAYESARGLVFTGNPDTDWQLARSALAGCACSRLNEIATEVRNIRILERGTELRHALSEDWRQNGSYRNSLKITRQAFVREHFSIGGKPERGVVVM
;
A
#
# COMPACT_ATOMS: atom_id res chain seq x y z
N ASP A 1 -13.47 -16.63 -16.18
CA ASP A 1 -14.59 -16.83 -17.11
C ASP A 1 -15.70 -17.55 -16.38
N PRO A 2 -16.86 -16.90 -16.14
CA PRO A 2 -17.99 -17.49 -15.44
C PRO A 2 -18.53 -18.77 -16.10
N LYS A 3 -18.36 -18.92 -17.42
CA LYS A 3 -18.88 -20.07 -18.18
C LYS A 3 -18.03 -21.31 -18.11
N ARG A 4 -16.79 -21.20 -17.61
CA ARG A 4 -15.80 -22.28 -17.66
C ARG A 4 -16.29 -23.59 -17.02
N LEU A 5 -17.10 -23.50 -15.96
CA LEU A 5 -17.67 -24.69 -15.31
C LEU A 5 -18.84 -25.28 -16.10
N ASP A 6 -19.65 -24.44 -16.75
CA ASP A 6 -20.75 -24.89 -17.60
C ASP A 6 -20.23 -25.55 -18.88
N ASP A 7 -19.18 -24.99 -19.47
CA ASP A 7 -18.49 -25.58 -20.62
C ASP A 7 -17.87 -26.94 -20.25
N PHE A 8 -17.26 -27.04 -19.07
CA PHE A 8 -16.71 -28.30 -18.55
C PHE A 8 -17.82 -29.35 -18.32
N ARG A 9 -18.97 -28.95 -17.78
CA ARG A 9 -20.13 -29.85 -17.62
C ARG A 9 -20.60 -30.38 -18.97
N GLY A 10 -20.74 -29.50 -19.96
CA GLY A 10 -21.20 -29.83 -21.30
C GLY A 10 -20.28 -30.81 -22.02
N GLU A 11 -18.96 -30.60 -21.91
CA GLU A 11 -17.97 -31.43 -22.60
C GLU A 11 -17.74 -32.79 -21.91
N PHE A 12 -17.62 -32.79 -20.58
CA PHE A 12 -17.11 -33.96 -19.86
C PHE A 12 -18.17 -34.75 -19.09
N SER A 13 -19.39 -34.20 -18.92
CA SER A 13 -20.46 -34.83 -18.13
C SER A 13 -19.98 -35.44 -16.79
N PRO A 14 -19.26 -34.66 -15.95
CA PRO A 14 -18.65 -35.17 -14.73
C PRO A 14 -19.71 -35.57 -13.71
N THR A 15 -19.36 -36.49 -12.80
CA THR A 15 -20.18 -36.75 -11.60
C THR A 15 -20.07 -35.55 -10.66
N GLU A 16 -21.20 -34.91 -10.36
CA GLU A 16 -21.27 -33.83 -9.38
C GLU A 16 -21.49 -34.38 -7.98
N VAL A 17 -20.70 -33.87 -7.03
CA VAL A 17 -20.85 -34.16 -5.60
C VAL A 17 -21.13 -32.82 -4.92
N ASP A 18 -22.32 -32.71 -4.31
CA ASP A 18 -22.69 -31.51 -3.56
C ASP A 18 -22.06 -31.56 -2.16
N LEU A 19 -21.19 -30.58 -1.87
CA LEU A 19 -20.52 -30.41 -0.59
C LEU A 19 -21.13 -29.26 0.23
N SER A 20 -22.30 -28.75 -0.16
CA SER A 20 -22.93 -27.58 0.47
C SER A 20 -23.20 -27.74 1.97
N THR A 21 -23.35 -28.97 2.45
CA THR A 21 -23.56 -29.32 3.86
C THR A 21 -22.27 -29.48 4.67
N ASP A 22 -21.11 -29.58 4.02
CA ASP A 22 -19.81 -29.86 4.65
C ASP A 22 -19.03 -28.57 4.98
N ASN A 23 -19.74 -27.56 5.50
CA ASN A 23 -19.10 -26.32 5.92
C ASN A 23 -18.52 -26.44 7.34
N HIS A 24 -17.25 -26.82 7.44
CA HIS A 24 -16.52 -26.83 8.71
C HIS A 24 -15.91 -25.48 9.10
N ARG A 25 -15.96 -24.47 8.21
CA ARG A 25 -15.34 -23.15 8.44
C ARG A 25 -16.13 -22.30 9.43
N SER A 26 -17.45 -22.44 9.46
CA SER A 26 -18.35 -21.63 10.29
C SER A 26 -19.44 -22.49 10.93
N SER A 27 -19.03 -23.54 11.63
CA SER A 27 -19.95 -24.45 12.33
C SER A 27 -20.81 -23.70 13.34
N GLY A 28 -22.12 -24.00 13.37
CA GLY A 28 -23.08 -23.38 14.29
C GLY A 28 -23.51 -21.95 13.92
N THR A 29 -23.14 -21.45 12.73
CA THR A 29 -23.60 -20.15 12.23
C THR A 29 -24.29 -20.28 10.87
N GLU A 30 -25.05 -19.25 10.50
CA GLU A 30 -25.72 -19.14 9.21
C GLU A 30 -24.95 -18.25 8.22
N ILE A 31 -23.63 -18.07 8.40
CA ILE A 31 -22.80 -17.21 7.53
C ILE A 31 -22.83 -17.66 6.07
N ALA A 32 -22.77 -18.97 5.80
CA ALA A 32 -22.84 -19.50 4.43
C ALA A 32 -24.21 -19.27 3.78
N LYS A 33 -25.28 -19.44 4.56
CA LYS A 33 -26.65 -19.16 4.12
C LYS A 33 -26.81 -17.68 3.78
N PHE A 34 -26.33 -16.79 4.66
CA PHE A 34 -26.30 -15.35 4.39
C PHE A 34 -25.54 -15.02 3.10
N GLY A 35 -24.35 -15.61 2.87
CA GLY A 35 -23.58 -15.42 1.64
C GLY A 35 -24.35 -15.84 0.37
N ASN A 36 -25.04 -16.98 0.41
CA ASN A 36 -25.85 -17.46 -0.71
C ASN A 36 -27.07 -16.57 -0.97
N ASP A 37 -27.73 -16.12 0.08
CA ASP A 37 -28.86 -15.20 0.02
C ASP A 37 -28.44 -13.85 -0.57
N VAL A 38 -27.23 -13.38 -0.24
CA VAL A 38 -26.64 -12.17 -0.84
C VAL A 38 -26.46 -12.29 -2.35
N LEU A 39 -25.99 -13.44 -2.83
CA LEU A 39 -25.84 -13.69 -4.27
C LEU A 39 -27.18 -13.75 -5.01
N LYS A 40 -28.25 -14.17 -4.32
CA LYS A 40 -29.62 -14.21 -4.87
C LYS A 40 -30.34 -12.86 -4.79
N GLY A 41 -29.81 -11.91 -4.02
CA GLY A 41 -30.46 -10.63 -3.75
C GLY A 41 -31.72 -10.73 -2.87
N VAL A 42 -31.88 -11.83 -2.14
CA VAL A 42 -33.04 -12.09 -1.27
C VAL A 42 -32.53 -12.49 0.10
N PHE A 43 -32.71 -11.64 1.10
CA PHE A 43 -32.10 -11.78 2.43
C PHE A 43 -33.14 -11.83 3.55
N GLN A 44 -32.79 -12.48 4.65
CA GLN A 44 -33.58 -12.56 5.89
C GLN A 44 -33.22 -11.37 6.80
N GLN A 45 -34.09 -11.07 7.77
CA GLN A 45 -33.82 -9.99 8.73
C GLN A 45 -32.70 -10.35 9.72
N THR A 46 -32.54 -11.64 10.04
CA THR A 46 -31.56 -12.11 11.01
C THR A 46 -30.92 -13.42 10.54
N TYR A 47 -29.67 -13.64 10.94
CA TYR A 47 -28.92 -14.88 10.70
C TYR A 47 -28.06 -15.18 11.94
N ALA A 48 -28.01 -16.44 12.38
CA ALA A 48 -27.15 -16.82 13.49
C ALA A 48 -25.67 -16.53 13.16
N GLY A 49 -24.99 -15.76 14.02
CA GLY A 49 -23.60 -15.37 13.81
C GLY A 49 -23.37 -14.24 12.79
N VAL A 50 -24.42 -13.53 12.38
CA VAL A 50 -24.33 -12.29 11.58
C VAL A 50 -25.07 -11.17 12.29
N GLU A 51 -24.39 -10.04 12.46
CA GLU A 51 -24.96 -8.81 13.01
C GLU A 51 -24.93 -7.72 11.93
N PHE A 52 -26.04 -6.99 11.80
CA PHE A 52 -26.14 -5.84 10.88
C PHE A 52 -26.03 -4.55 11.65
N GLU A 53 -25.02 -3.76 11.32
CA GLU A 53 -24.84 -2.41 11.85
C GLU A 53 -24.94 -1.43 10.69
N VAL A 54 -25.96 -0.58 10.73
CA VAL A 54 -26.21 0.46 9.72
C VAL A 54 -25.88 1.84 10.26
N PHE A 55 -25.62 2.76 9.34
CA PHE A 55 -25.34 4.16 9.64
C PHE A 55 -26.00 5.03 8.58
N GLU A 56 -26.31 6.28 8.95
CA GLU A 56 -26.80 7.28 7.99
C GLU A 56 -25.71 7.61 6.96
N ALA A 57 -26.11 8.02 5.76
CA ALA A 57 -25.20 8.35 4.64
C ALA A 57 -24.37 9.64 4.85
N PHE A 58 -23.95 9.92 6.08
CA PHE A 58 -23.04 10.99 6.47
C PHE A 58 -21.67 10.39 6.84
N SER A 59 -20.62 10.80 6.11
CA SER A 59 -19.27 10.24 6.24
C SER A 59 -18.75 10.22 7.68
N ASN A 60 -18.95 11.29 8.45
CA ASN A 60 -18.43 11.34 9.82
C ASN A 60 -19.13 10.37 10.78
N LEU A 61 -20.45 10.20 10.62
CA LEU A 61 -21.24 9.22 11.40
C LEU A 61 -20.87 7.79 11.00
N ALA A 62 -20.74 7.53 9.70
CA ALA A 62 -20.30 6.24 9.17
C ALA A 62 -18.94 5.81 9.77
N MET A 63 -17.97 6.72 9.79
CA MET A 63 -16.63 6.43 10.30
C MET A 63 -16.60 6.30 11.82
N SER A 64 -17.38 7.10 12.53
CA SER A 64 -17.51 6.96 13.99
C SER A 64 -18.15 5.62 14.37
N LYS A 65 -19.19 5.21 13.64
CA LYS A 65 -19.83 3.89 13.79
C LYS A 65 -18.86 2.75 13.49
N LEU A 66 -18.12 2.83 12.39
CA LEU A 66 -17.10 1.84 12.05
C LEU A 66 -16.07 1.66 13.16
N VAL A 67 -15.48 2.77 13.64
CA VAL A 67 -14.46 2.74 14.70
C VAL A 67 -15.00 2.15 16.00
N THR A 68 -16.19 2.59 16.43
CA THR A 68 -16.82 2.07 17.66
C THR A 68 -17.15 0.58 17.57
N THR A 69 -17.64 0.11 16.42
CA THR A 69 -17.88 -1.32 16.17
C THR A 69 -16.57 -2.13 16.24
N ILE A 70 -15.47 -1.60 15.70
CA ILE A 70 -14.15 -2.26 15.76
C ILE A 70 -13.66 -2.36 17.20
N TYR A 71 -13.82 -1.32 18.03
CA TYR A 71 -13.49 -1.42 19.45
C TYR A 71 -14.32 -2.50 20.15
N GLY A 72 -15.63 -2.54 19.90
CA GLY A 72 -16.51 -3.56 20.46
C GLY A 72 -16.07 -4.98 20.08
N ALA A 73 -15.83 -5.23 18.79
CA ALA A 73 -15.35 -6.52 18.30
C ALA A 73 -14.01 -6.92 18.90
N ARG A 74 -13.05 -5.97 18.97
CA ARG A 74 -11.75 -6.19 19.60
C ARG A 74 -11.89 -6.52 21.09
N GLN A 75 -12.75 -5.80 21.82
CA GLN A 75 -13.00 -6.09 23.23
C GLN A 75 -13.57 -7.49 23.40
N ARG A 76 -14.54 -7.93 22.59
CA ARG A 76 -15.07 -9.30 22.64
C ARG A 76 -13.97 -10.35 22.47
N LEU A 77 -13.07 -10.17 21.50
CA LEU A 77 -11.96 -11.11 21.26
C LEU A 77 -10.98 -11.18 22.44
N ILE A 78 -10.66 -10.03 23.05
CA ILE A 78 -9.77 -9.96 24.22
C ILE A 78 -10.42 -10.65 25.43
N HIS A 79 -11.70 -10.36 25.72
CA HIS A 79 -12.42 -10.93 26.86
C HIS A 79 -12.64 -12.44 26.70
N ALA A 80 -12.79 -12.93 25.47
CA ALA A 80 -12.88 -14.36 25.19
C ALA A 80 -11.56 -15.12 25.42
N GLY A 81 -10.45 -14.43 25.70
CA GLY A 81 -9.16 -15.05 25.99
C GLY A 81 -8.49 -15.73 24.79
N VAL A 82 -8.94 -15.42 23.57
CA VAL A 82 -8.41 -16.02 22.34
C VAL A 82 -6.98 -15.52 22.11
N LYS A 83 -6.00 -16.42 22.22
CA LYS A 83 -4.62 -16.12 21.84
C LYS A 83 -4.53 -15.95 20.33
N ASP A 84 -3.69 -15.01 19.89
CA ASP A 84 -3.43 -14.76 18.47
C ASP A 84 -4.69 -14.49 17.62
N TRP A 85 -5.67 -13.80 18.20
CA TRP A 85 -6.89 -13.41 17.50
C TRP A 85 -6.60 -12.52 16.27
N SER A 86 -7.50 -12.60 15.29
CA SER A 86 -7.52 -11.76 14.10
C SER A 86 -8.90 -11.13 13.90
N LEU A 87 -8.94 -9.86 13.51
CA LEU A 87 -10.16 -9.15 13.11
C LEU A 87 -9.94 -8.57 11.72
N ALA A 88 -10.65 -9.11 10.72
CA ALA A 88 -10.60 -8.61 9.35
C ALA A 88 -11.70 -7.56 9.12
N ILE A 89 -11.34 -6.45 8.47
CA ILE A 89 -12.23 -5.38 8.02
C ILE A 89 -12.19 -5.40 6.50
N LEU A 90 -13.26 -5.88 5.88
CA LEU A 90 -13.38 -5.98 4.43
C LEU A 90 -13.93 -4.67 3.86
N VAL A 91 -13.26 -4.12 2.85
CA VAL A 91 -13.69 -2.91 2.15
C VAL A 91 -13.72 -3.14 0.63
N PRO A 92 -14.58 -2.42 -0.11
CA PRO A 92 -14.77 -2.71 -1.53
C PRO A 92 -13.63 -2.23 -2.44
N THR A 93 -12.75 -1.34 -1.97
CA THR A 93 -11.71 -0.73 -2.82
C THR A 93 -10.43 -0.41 -2.06
N LYS A 94 -9.29 -0.43 -2.76
CA LYS A 94 -7.99 0.04 -2.24
C LYS A 94 -8.06 1.46 -1.65
N LYS A 95 -8.86 2.35 -2.27
CA LYS A 95 -9.09 3.72 -1.77
C LYS A 95 -9.76 3.70 -0.40
N MET A 96 -10.74 2.82 -0.21
CA MET A 96 -11.41 2.64 1.08
C MET A 96 -10.47 2.01 2.12
N THR A 97 -9.57 1.10 1.72
CA THR A 97 -8.56 0.51 2.62
C THR A 97 -7.68 1.62 3.22
N ARG A 98 -7.24 2.57 2.38
CA ARG A 98 -6.48 3.76 2.82
C ARG A 98 -7.29 4.67 3.72
N LEU A 99 -8.53 4.99 3.33
CA LEU A 99 -9.41 5.85 4.13
C LEU A 99 -9.64 5.27 5.53
N VAL A 100 -9.99 3.99 5.62
CA VAL A 100 -10.18 3.30 6.90
C VAL A 100 -8.86 3.24 7.67
N SER A 101 -7.74 2.97 7.01
CA SER A 101 -6.42 2.97 7.66
C SER A 101 -6.09 4.32 8.30
N ASP A 102 -6.30 5.42 7.57
CA ASP A 102 -6.05 6.78 8.07
C ASP A 102 -6.93 7.08 9.30
N ILE A 103 -8.21 6.72 9.25
CA ILE A 103 -9.15 6.92 10.35
C ILE A 103 -8.78 6.08 11.58
N LEU A 104 -8.26 4.86 11.40
CA LEU A 104 -7.80 4.05 12.52
C LEU A 104 -6.49 4.59 13.14
N ARG A 105 -5.67 5.35 12.38
CA ARG A 105 -4.49 6.05 12.92
C ARG A 105 -4.89 7.30 13.70
N GLU A 106 -5.87 8.04 13.21
CA GLU A 106 -6.39 9.26 13.84
C GLU A 106 -7.91 9.16 14.01
N PRO A 107 -8.39 8.38 15.01
CA PRO A 107 -9.81 8.16 15.18
C PRO A 107 -10.54 9.43 15.61
N PRO A 108 -11.82 9.63 15.21
CA PRO A 108 -12.58 10.81 15.58
C PRO A 108 -12.80 10.90 17.09
N GLY A 109 -13.07 12.11 17.59
CA GLY A 109 -13.47 12.32 18.99
C GLY A 109 -12.39 12.02 20.04
N GLY A 110 -11.11 12.11 19.68
CA GLY A 110 -9.98 11.91 20.61
C GLY A 110 -9.77 10.46 21.04
N MET A 111 -10.38 9.50 20.34
CA MET A 111 -10.19 8.07 20.58
C MET A 111 -8.75 7.62 20.26
N ALA A 112 -8.25 6.62 20.97
CA ALA A 112 -6.85 6.18 20.85
C ALA A 112 -6.60 5.39 19.55
N ALA A 113 -5.53 5.69 18.83
CA ALA A 113 -5.18 5.00 17.59
C ALA A 113 -5.29 3.45 17.68
N ILE A 114 -5.97 2.85 16.72
CA ILE A 114 -6.11 1.40 16.60
C ILE A 114 -4.95 0.87 15.76
N ARG A 115 -4.06 0.08 16.38
CA ARG A 115 -3.00 -0.61 15.63
C ARG A 115 -3.61 -1.62 14.67
N HIS A 116 -3.28 -1.50 13.38
CA HIS A 116 -3.81 -2.34 12.32
C HIS A 116 -2.80 -2.52 11.18
N THR A 117 -3.07 -3.53 10.33
CA THR A 117 -2.34 -3.84 9.09
C THR A 117 -3.26 -3.56 7.90
N PRO A 118 -2.99 -2.55 7.06
CA PRO A 118 -3.71 -2.41 5.80
C PRO A 118 -3.11 -3.32 4.73
N VAL A 119 -3.92 -4.12 4.05
CA VAL A 119 -3.55 -4.89 2.87
C VAL A 119 -3.51 -3.92 1.69
N ILE A 120 -2.30 -3.43 1.41
CA ILE A 120 -2.02 -2.50 0.32
C ILE A 120 -1.28 -3.20 -0.81
N ASP A 121 -1.19 -2.53 -1.95
CA ASP A 121 -0.33 -2.89 -3.07
C ASP A 121 1.13 -2.81 -2.61
N MET A 122 1.65 -3.91 -2.08
CA MET A 122 2.99 -3.96 -1.48
C MET A 122 4.05 -3.61 -2.52
N GLU A 123 3.84 -3.96 -3.79
CA GLU A 123 4.74 -3.71 -4.90
C GLU A 123 4.88 -2.21 -5.18
N ALA A 124 3.77 -1.49 -5.36
CA ALA A 124 3.80 -0.04 -5.52
C ALA A 124 4.49 0.65 -4.33
N ALA A 125 4.22 0.14 -3.13
CA ALA A 125 4.78 0.67 -1.91
C ALA A 125 6.30 0.43 -1.80
N ILE A 126 6.76 -0.80 -2.06
CA ILE A 126 8.18 -1.18 -2.09
C ILE A 126 8.93 -0.34 -3.12
N LEU A 127 8.43 -0.27 -4.36
CA LEU A 127 9.07 0.49 -5.43
C LEU A 127 9.07 1.99 -5.14
N GLY A 128 8.00 2.53 -4.57
CA GLY A 128 7.96 3.93 -4.16
C GLY A 128 8.96 4.25 -3.04
N SER A 129 9.20 3.28 -2.16
CA SER A 129 10.16 3.41 -1.06
C SER A 129 11.59 3.47 -1.57
N GLU A 130 11.90 2.81 -2.69
CA GLU A 130 13.18 2.98 -3.38
C GLU A 130 13.38 4.42 -3.84
N VAL A 131 12.35 5.07 -4.36
CA VAL A 131 12.40 6.48 -4.79
C VAL A 131 12.69 7.40 -3.60
N VAL A 132 12.02 7.20 -2.46
CA VAL A 132 12.26 7.98 -1.24
C VAL A 132 13.67 7.72 -0.69
N ALA A 133 14.07 6.45 -0.59
CA ALA A 133 15.40 6.07 -0.12
C ALA A 133 16.50 6.66 -1.00
N PHE A 134 16.31 6.65 -2.32
CA PHE A 134 17.24 7.25 -3.27
C PHE A 134 17.40 8.76 -3.06
N LEU A 135 16.31 9.50 -2.80
CA LEU A 135 16.37 10.93 -2.49
C LEU A 135 17.03 11.25 -1.15
N MET A 136 17.06 10.29 -0.21
CA MET A 136 17.80 10.45 1.04
C MET A 136 19.32 10.31 0.84
N GLN A 137 19.76 9.71 -0.27
CA GLN A 137 21.19 9.57 -0.54
C GLN A 137 21.83 10.95 -0.74
N CYS A 138 23.12 11.04 -0.44
CA CYS A 138 23.83 12.30 -0.62
C CYS A 138 23.88 12.67 -2.13
N PRO A 139 23.57 13.94 -2.51
CA PRO A 139 23.47 14.40 -3.91
C PRO A 139 24.67 14.11 -4.82
N GLY A 140 25.86 13.86 -4.25
CA GLY A 140 27.07 13.52 -5.00
C GLY A 140 27.15 12.06 -5.47
N PHE A 141 26.24 11.20 -4.99
CA PHE A 141 26.27 9.75 -5.26
C PHE A 141 25.14 9.28 -6.18
N HIS A 142 24.34 10.18 -6.72
CA HIS A 142 23.19 9.80 -7.53
C HIS A 142 22.84 10.83 -8.62
N GLN A 143 22.43 10.34 -9.80
CA GLN A 143 22.14 11.19 -10.96
C GLN A 143 20.64 11.26 -11.23
N PHE A 144 20.22 12.30 -11.96
CA PHE A 144 18.82 12.44 -12.36
C PHE A 144 18.32 11.27 -13.21
N GLU A 145 19.20 10.67 -14.02
CA GLU A 145 18.87 9.49 -14.82
C GLU A 145 18.41 8.31 -13.96
N ASP A 146 19.15 8.01 -12.88
CA ASP A 146 18.80 6.93 -11.95
C ASP A 146 17.47 7.23 -11.23
N PHE A 147 17.20 8.50 -10.89
CA PHE A 147 15.93 8.91 -10.30
C PHE A 147 14.75 8.64 -11.25
N VAL A 148 14.91 9.01 -12.52
CA VAL A 148 13.87 8.77 -13.54
C VAL A 148 13.64 7.28 -13.73
N GLU A 149 14.70 6.47 -13.75
CA GLU A 149 14.60 5.02 -13.87
C GLU A 149 13.80 4.41 -12.71
N LEU A 150 14.07 4.83 -11.46
CA LEU A 150 13.30 4.37 -10.30
C LEU A 150 11.82 4.75 -10.38
N VAL A 151 11.50 5.97 -10.86
CA VAL A 151 10.11 6.39 -11.07
C VAL A 151 9.45 5.56 -12.18
N CYS A 152 10.16 5.26 -13.27
CA CYS A 152 9.68 4.36 -14.32
C CYS A 152 9.41 2.96 -13.78
N ASN A 153 10.33 2.39 -12.99
CA ASN A 153 10.20 1.07 -12.37
C ASN A 153 8.98 1.02 -11.45
N TYR A 154 8.74 2.07 -10.65
CA TYR A 154 7.51 2.19 -9.85
C TYR A 154 6.25 2.08 -10.74
N TYR A 155 6.18 2.82 -11.85
CA TYR A 155 5.02 2.77 -12.73
C TYR A 155 4.87 1.45 -13.49
N GLN A 156 5.98 0.76 -13.77
CA GLN A 156 5.95 -0.54 -14.43
C GLN A 156 5.54 -1.67 -13.47
N GLY A 157 5.95 -1.60 -12.20
CA GLY A 157 5.71 -2.65 -11.22
C GLY A 157 4.53 -2.42 -10.28
N LYS A 158 3.93 -1.22 -10.24
CA LYS A 158 2.71 -0.98 -9.44
C LYS A 158 1.58 -1.89 -9.92
N GLY A 159 0.93 -2.60 -9.00
CA GLY A 159 -0.05 -3.66 -9.34
C GLY A 159 0.56 -5.05 -9.51
N GLY A 160 1.86 -5.22 -9.26
CA GLY A 160 2.54 -6.50 -9.24
C GLY A 160 2.46 -7.23 -10.58
N ASN A 161 1.81 -8.40 -10.59
CA ASN A 161 1.67 -9.23 -11.79
C ASN A 161 0.67 -8.67 -12.81
N GLU A 162 -0.15 -7.69 -12.43
CA GLU A 162 -1.15 -7.07 -13.31
C GLU A 162 -1.04 -5.53 -13.32
N PRO A 163 0.08 -4.95 -13.79
CA PRO A 163 0.21 -3.50 -13.92
C PRO A 163 -0.84 -2.93 -14.89
N THR A 164 -1.42 -1.78 -14.54
CA THR A 164 -2.43 -1.17 -15.40
C THR A 164 -1.80 -0.62 -16.69
N LYS A 165 -2.53 -0.70 -17.80
CA LYS A 165 -2.10 -0.11 -19.08
C LYS A 165 -1.69 1.36 -18.96
N SER A 166 -2.46 2.13 -18.17
CA SER A 166 -2.18 3.54 -17.89
C SER A 166 -0.86 3.78 -17.17
N ALA A 167 -0.44 2.86 -16.29
CA ALA A 167 0.81 2.94 -15.57
C ALA A 167 1.99 2.63 -16.50
N LEU A 168 1.88 1.58 -17.33
CA LEU A 168 2.86 1.25 -18.36
C LEU A 168 3.06 2.40 -19.36
N GLU A 169 1.97 3.00 -19.84
CA GLU A 169 2.01 4.18 -20.71
C GLU A 169 2.63 5.41 -20.01
N MET A 170 2.47 5.54 -18.69
CA MET A 170 3.12 6.60 -17.93
C MET A 170 4.63 6.42 -17.88
N ALA A 171 5.10 5.21 -17.56
CA ALA A 171 6.52 4.88 -17.56
C ALA A 171 7.15 5.11 -18.94
N ALA A 172 6.51 4.64 -20.02
CA ALA A 172 6.99 4.82 -21.38
C ALA A 172 7.10 6.30 -21.77
N ARG A 173 6.11 7.13 -21.40
CA ARG A 173 6.14 8.58 -21.63
C ARG A 173 7.26 9.25 -20.85
N LEU A 174 7.47 8.89 -19.59
CA LEU A 174 8.52 9.47 -18.75
C LEU A 174 9.91 9.13 -19.30
N HIS A 175 10.13 7.86 -19.66
CA HIS A 175 11.37 7.40 -20.27
C HIS A 175 11.65 8.14 -21.59
N LYS A 176 10.65 8.28 -22.46
CA LYS A 176 10.79 9.06 -23.71
C LYS A 176 11.13 10.52 -23.44
N ALA A 177 10.45 11.17 -22.49
CA ALA A 177 10.70 12.57 -22.15
C ALA A 177 12.11 12.78 -21.56
N HIS A 178 12.63 11.80 -20.84
CA HIS A 178 14.01 11.81 -20.35
C HIS A 178 15.03 11.64 -21.48
N GLN A 179 14.77 10.76 -22.45
CA GLN A 179 15.62 10.64 -23.63
C GLN A 179 15.64 11.94 -24.44
N GLU A 180 14.48 12.56 -24.66
CA GLU A 180 14.38 13.87 -25.32
C GLU A 180 15.14 14.96 -24.57
N LEU A 181 15.14 14.93 -23.22
CA LEU A 181 15.96 15.81 -22.40
C LEU A 181 17.45 15.62 -22.65
N LYS A 182 17.94 14.37 -22.67
CA LYS A 182 19.35 14.07 -22.96
C LYS A 182 19.76 14.57 -24.34
N ASP A 183 18.91 14.36 -25.34
CA ASP A 183 19.19 14.81 -26.72
C ASP A 183 19.16 16.34 -26.85
N SER A 184 18.21 17.01 -26.17
CA SER A 184 18.16 18.48 -26.09
C SER A 184 19.41 19.06 -25.43
N LEU A 185 19.87 18.49 -24.33
CA LEU A 185 21.09 18.93 -23.64
C LEU A 185 22.33 18.77 -24.52
N ARG A 186 22.48 17.63 -25.22
CA ARG A 186 23.57 17.40 -26.18
C ARG A 186 23.53 18.39 -27.35
N ALA A 187 22.34 18.71 -27.84
CA ALA A 187 22.14 19.64 -28.94
C ALA A 187 22.11 21.12 -28.50
N GLN A 188 22.27 21.43 -27.20
CA GLN A 188 22.13 22.76 -26.61
C GLN A 188 20.80 23.45 -26.95
N LYS A 189 19.72 22.67 -27.10
CA LYS A 189 18.38 23.17 -27.42
C LYS A 189 17.53 23.28 -26.16
N PRO A 190 16.69 24.33 -26.04
CA PRO A 190 15.81 24.46 -24.90
C PRO A 190 14.80 23.30 -24.88
N LEU A 191 14.51 22.82 -23.67
CA LEU A 191 13.44 21.85 -23.45
C LEU A 191 12.09 22.47 -23.76
N ARG A 192 11.18 21.62 -24.24
CA ARG A 192 9.76 21.99 -24.35
C ARG A 192 9.22 22.26 -22.95
N LYS A 193 8.68 23.46 -22.71
CA LYS A 193 8.12 23.86 -21.41
C LYS A 193 7.01 22.91 -20.91
N THR A 194 6.28 22.30 -21.84
CA THR A 194 5.20 21.35 -21.57
C THR A 194 5.67 19.92 -21.31
N SER A 195 6.97 19.64 -21.36
CA SER A 195 7.49 18.29 -21.12
C SER A 195 7.20 17.85 -19.69
N ILE A 196 6.69 16.63 -19.55
CA ILE A 196 6.39 16.03 -18.25
C ILE A 196 7.64 15.91 -17.36
N ILE A 197 8.83 15.85 -17.96
CA ILE A 197 10.10 15.73 -17.24
C ILE A 197 10.45 16.99 -16.44
N ASN A 198 9.95 18.17 -16.83
CA ASN A 198 10.30 19.44 -16.18
C ASN A 198 9.86 19.47 -14.71
N ALA A 199 8.64 19.04 -14.43
CA ALA A 199 8.13 18.97 -13.05
C ALA A 199 8.86 17.89 -12.23
N THR A 200 9.26 16.79 -12.87
CA THR A 200 10.05 15.72 -12.24
C THR A 200 11.47 16.19 -11.92
N LEU A 201 12.11 16.92 -12.82
CA LEU A 201 13.44 17.52 -12.62
C LEU A 201 13.41 18.58 -11.52
N ALA A 202 12.42 19.48 -11.53
CA ALA A 202 12.27 20.49 -10.49
C ALA A 202 12.09 19.88 -9.09
N ALA A 203 11.30 18.80 -8.99
CA ALA A 203 11.13 18.07 -7.73
C ALA A 203 12.43 17.38 -7.29
N TYR A 204 13.18 16.78 -8.22
CA TYR A 204 14.48 16.18 -7.94
C TYR A 204 15.49 17.20 -7.43
N GLU A 205 15.65 18.34 -8.10
CA GLU A 205 16.56 19.40 -7.66
C GLU A 205 16.14 20.00 -6.31
N SER A 206 14.85 20.15 -6.07
CA SER A 206 14.34 20.57 -4.75
C SER A 206 14.68 19.55 -3.66
N ALA A 207 14.60 18.25 -3.96
CA ALA A 207 14.92 17.19 -3.01
C ALA A 207 16.44 17.10 -2.72
N ARG A 208 17.30 17.45 -3.68
CA ARG A 208 18.76 17.52 -3.47
C ARG A 208 19.17 18.60 -2.47
N GLY A 209 18.32 19.62 -2.28
CA GLY A 209 18.54 20.68 -1.29
C GLY A 209 18.11 20.31 0.14
N LEU A 210 17.59 19.11 0.36
CA LEU A 210 17.16 18.68 1.70
C LEU A 210 18.36 18.48 2.62
N VAL A 211 18.20 18.93 3.86
CA VAL A 211 19.19 18.75 4.93
C VAL A 211 18.66 17.69 5.88
N PHE A 212 19.38 16.58 5.96
CA PHE A 212 19.05 15.47 6.83
C PHE A 212 19.75 15.57 8.18
N THR A 213 19.14 14.97 9.19
CA THR A 213 19.55 15.07 10.60
C THR A 213 20.25 13.82 11.11
N GLY A 214 20.13 12.70 10.40
CA GLY A 214 20.56 11.38 10.84
C GLY A 214 19.53 10.61 11.65
N ASN A 215 18.32 11.17 11.83
CA ASN A 215 17.17 10.44 12.33
C ASN A 215 16.39 9.85 11.16
N PRO A 216 16.39 8.51 10.95
CA PRO A 216 15.78 7.92 9.76
C PRO A 216 14.27 8.19 9.66
N ASP A 217 13.54 8.27 10.77
CA ASP A 217 12.10 8.53 10.73
C ASP A 217 11.80 9.95 10.27
N THR A 218 12.47 10.94 10.86
CA THR A 218 12.31 12.35 10.50
C THR A 218 12.78 12.61 9.07
N ASP A 219 13.93 12.06 8.70
CA ASP A 219 14.53 12.29 7.38
C ASP A 219 13.75 11.59 6.27
N TRP A 220 13.21 10.39 6.52
CA TRP A 220 12.29 9.71 5.61
C TRP A 220 11.01 10.50 5.39
N GLN A 221 10.42 11.02 6.47
CA GLN A 221 9.25 11.89 6.39
C GLN A 221 9.53 13.16 5.60
N LEU A 222 10.72 13.75 5.77
CA LEU A 222 11.15 14.94 5.05
C LEU A 222 11.25 14.65 3.54
N ALA A 223 11.97 13.60 3.14
CA ALA A 223 12.11 13.21 1.73
C ALA A 223 10.76 12.86 1.08
N ARG A 224 9.90 12.10 1.77
CA ARG A 224 8.54 11.79 1.31
C ARG A 224 7.67 13.05 1.17
N SER A 225 7.79 14.01 2.08
CA SER A 225 7.01 15.25 2.04
C SER A 225 7.44 16.15 0.88
N ALA A 226 8.73 16.15 0.52
CA ALA A 226 9.21 16.84 -0.68
C ALA A 226 8.58 16.28 -1.97
N LEU A 227 8.39 14.95 -2.05
CA LEU A 227 7.64 14.34 -3.14
C LEU A 227 6.15 14.72 -3.10
N ALA A 228 5.51 14.71 -1.93
CA ALA A 228 4.09 14.98 -1.79
C ALA A 228 3.70 16.45 -2.11
N GLY A 229 4.58 17.39 -1.79
CA GLY A 229 4.36 18.83 -1.97
C GLY A 229 4.74 19.37 -3.35
N CYS A 230 5.26 18.53 -4.25
CA CYS A 230 5.75 19.00 -5.55
C CYS A 230 4.61 19.18 -6.57
N ALA A 231 4.89 19.94 -7.63
CA ALA A 231 3.94 20.15 -8.74
C ALA A 231 3.75 18.90 -9.63
N CYS A 232 4.56 17.86 -9.44
CA CYS A 232 4.51 16.64 -10.24
C CYS A 232 3.53 15.65 -9.61
N SER A 233 2.29 15.61 -10.11
CA SER A 233 1.24 14.69 -9.62
C SER A 233 1.66 13.22 -9.54
N ARG A 234 2.56 12.78 -10.45
CA ARG A 234 3.13 11.43 -10.45
C ARG A 234 3.97 11.13 -9.20
N LEU A 235 4.73 12.11 -8.73
CA LEU A 235 5.55 11.97 -7.53
C LEU A 235 4.70 12.05 -6.26
N ASN A 236 3.62 12.84 -6.30
CA ASN A 236 2.63 12.89 -5.22
C ASN A 236 1.96 11.52 -5.02
N GLU A 237 1.69 10.81 -6.11
CA GLU A 237 1.19 9.43 -6.07
C GLU A 237 2.16 8.49 -5.33
N ILE A 238 3.44 8.52 -5.70
CA ILE A 238 4.49 7.73 -5.03
C ILE A 238 4.52 8.03 -3.53
N ALA A 239 4.52 9.32 -3.15
CA ALA A 239 4.52 9.73 -1.75
C ALA A 239 3.29 9.22 -0.97
N THR A 240 2.16 9.04 -1.66
CA THR A 240 0.91 8.52 -1.10
C THR A 240 1.00 7.01 -0.87
N GLU A 241 1.54 6.25 -1.84
CA GLU A 241 1.73 4.81 -1.68
C GLU A 241 2.71 4.50 -0.55
N VAL A 242 3.84 5.21 -0.48
CA VAL A 242 4.88 5.01 0.54
C VAL A 242 4.39 5.31 1.96
N ARG A 243 3.44 6.25 2.13
CA ARG A 243 2.89 6.62 3.44
C ARG A 243 2.33 5.41 4.20
N ASN A 244 1.75 4.46 3.48
CA ASN A 244 0.99 3.38 4.08
C ASN A 244 1.88 2.26 4.62
N ILE A 245 3.14 2.23 4.21
CA ILE A 245 4.05 1.19 4.61
C ILE A 245 4.65 1.56 5.95
N ARG A 246 4.43 0.68 6.92
CA ARG A 246 5.06 0.72 8.24
C ARG A 246 6.52 0.23 8.18
N ILE A 247 7.25 0.52 7.10
CA ILE A 247 8.64 0.09 6.86
C ILE A 247 9.53 0.33 8.08
N LEU A 248 9.37 1.50 8.71
CA LEU A 248 10.18 1.90 9.86
C LEU A 248 9.65 1.40 11.21
N GLU A 249 8.38 0.99 11.30
CA GLU A 249 7.80 0.43 12.54
C GLU A 249 7.91 -1.11 12.59
N ARG A 250 8.04 -1.79 11.44
CA ARG A 250 8.15 -3.25 11.33
C ARG A 250 9.60 -3.76 11.20
N GLY A 251 10.55 -2.91 10.85
CA GLY A 251 11.97 -3.25 10.77
C GLY A 251 12.82 -2.40 11.71
N THR A 252 13.04 -2.86 12.95
CA THR A 252 14.16 -2.36 13.78
C THR A 252 15.46 -2.39 12.99
N GLU A 253 15.63 -3.39 12.11
CA GLU A 253 16.79 -3.56 11.25
C GLU A 253 16.96 -2.44 10.21
N LEU A 254 15.89 -2.01 9.52
CA LEU A 254 16.05 -0.96 8.50
C LEU A 254 16.45 0.37 9.15
N ARG A 255 15.72 0.76 10.20
CA ARG A 255 16.04 1.97 10.96
C ARG A 255 17.47 1.90 11.50
N HIS A 256 17.84 0.75 12.07
CA HIS A 256 19.19 0.53 12.57
C HIS A 256 20.25 0.64 11.46
N ALA A 257 20.02 0.02 10.30
CA ALA A 257 20.94 0.06 9.17
C ALA A 257 21.11 1.48 8.60
N LEU A 258 20.02 2.25 8.48
CA LEU A 258 20.08 3.65 8.06
C LEU A 258 20.80 4.53 9.09
N SER A 259 20.53 4.34 10.38
CA SER A 259 21.24 5.05 11.45
C SER A 259 22.73 4.69 11.48
N GLU A 260 23.09 3.42 11.24
CA GLU A 260 24.49 2.99 11.17
C GLU A 260 25.20 3.57 9.94
N ASP A 261 24.56 3.56 8.78
CA ASP A 261 25.09 4.17 7.56
C ASP A 261 25.37 5.67 7.75
N TRP A 262 24.46 6.38 8.42
CA TRP A 262 24.66 7.77 8.81
C TRP A 262 25.85 7.95 9.76
N ARG A 263 25.94 7.14 10.83
CA ARG A 263 27.06 7.23 11.79
C ARG A 263 28.42 7.02 11.11
N GLN A 264 28.50 6.11 10.15
CA GLN A 264 29.74 5.77 9.45
C GLN A 264 30.13 6.79 8.38
N ASN A 265 29.15 7.37 7.67
CA ASN A 265 29.41 8.18 6.48
C ASN A 265 29.03 9.66 6.63
N GLY A 266 28.42 10.05 7.76
CA GLY A 266 27.84 11.39 7.96
C GLY A 266 26.67 11.72 7.01
N SER A 267 26.13 10.71 6.31
CA SER A 267 25.07 10.82 5.32
C SER A 267 24.46 9.44 5.04
N TYR A 268 23.28 9.38 4.43
CA TYR A 268 22.66 8.12 4.01
C TYR A 268 23.23 7.61 2.68
N ARG A 269 24.54 7.37 2.63
CA ARG A 269 25.26 6.96 1.41
C ARG A 269 24.66 5.73 0.73
N ASN A 270 24.14 4.77 1.50
CA ASN A 270 23.67 3.47 1.03
C ASN A 270 22.15 3.28 1.18
N SER A 271 21.39 4.37 1.38
CA SER A 271 19.95 4.32 1.67
C SER A 271 19.16 3.39 0.75
N LEU A 272 19.33 3.52 -0.58
CA LEU A 272 18.61 2.70 -1.55
C LEU A 272 18.93 1.20 -1.39
N LYS A 273 20.21 0.87 -1.25
CA LYS A 273 20.68 -0.51 -1.08
C LYS A 273 20.14 -1.11 0.22
N ILE A 274 20.20 -0.34 1.30
CA ILE A 274 19.71 -0.73 2.63
C ILE A 274 18.21 -1.01 2.58
N THR A 275 17.43 -0.12 1.96
CA THR A 275 15.98 -0.30 1.77
C THR A 275 15.64 -1.55 0.96
N ARG A 276 16.33 -1.77 -0.18
CA ARG A 276 16.16 -3.00 -0.99
C ARG A 276 16.42 -4.27 -0.19
N GLN A 277 17.52 -4.30 0.57
CA GLN A 277 17.90 -5.45 1.38
C GLN A 277 16.88 -5.74 2.49
N ALA A 278 16.35 -4.68 3.12
CA ALA A 278 15.31 -4.83 4.14
C ALA A 278 14.05 -5.50 3.58
N PHE A 279 13.58 -5.10 2.39
CA PHE A 279 12.41 -5.71 1.77
C PHE A 279 12.63 -7.17 1.36
N VAL A 280 13.80 -7.51 0.83
CA VAL A 280 14.13 -8.90 0.50
C VAL A 280 14.06 -9.77 1.76
N ARG A 281 14.65 -9.32 2.87
CA ARG A 281 14.59 -10.04 4.15
C ARG A 281 13.17 -10.15 4.68
N GLU A 282 12.39 -9.07 4.59
CA GLU A 282 11.00 -9.05 5.02
C GLU A 282 10.14 -10.03 4.21
N HIS A 283 10.30 -10.05 2.89
CA HIS A 283 9.60 -11.00 2.02
C HIS A 283 9.83 -12.45 2.45
N PHE A 284 11.07 -12.83 2.76
CA PHE A 284 11.39 -14.17 3.27
C PHE A 284 10.92 -14.42 4.71
N SER A 285 10.75 -13.37 5.51
CA SER A 285 10.31 -13.48 6.92
C SER A 285 8.78 -13.58 7.07
N ILE A 286 8.02 -13.04 6.12
CA ILE A 286 6.54 -13.01 6.14
C ILE A 286 5.92 -14.36 5.75
N GLY A 287 6.63 -15.19 4.97
CA GLY A 287 6.11 -16.42 4.34
C GLY A 287 5.61 -17.56 5.26
N GLY A 288 5.38 -17.32 6.55
CA GLY A 288 4.91 -18.37 7.48
C GLY A 288 4.12 -17.93 8.71
N LYS A 289 3.69 -16.66 8.83
CA LYS A 289 2.92 -16.22 10.01
C LYS A 289 1.47 -15.85 9.65
N PRO A 290 0.46 -16.44 10.30
CA PRO A 290 -0.92 -16.02 10.12
C PRO A 290 -1.09 -14.57 10.58
N GLU A 291 -1.96 -13.83 9.90
CA GLU A 291 -2.29 -12.45 10.26
C GLU A 291 -2.84 -12.36 11.69
N ARG A 292 -2.39 -11.37 12.46
CA ARG A 292 -2.79 -11.15 13.86
C ARG A 292 -3.26 -9.74 14.09
N GLY A 293 -4.20 -9.57 15.02
CA GLY A 293 -4.76 -8.28 15.36
C GLY A 293 -5.74 -7.78 14.30
N VAL A 294 -5.82 -6.46 14.12
CA VAL A 294 -6.75 -5.83 13.18
C VAL A 294 -6.11 -5.75 11.78
N VAL A 295 -6.81 -6.25 10.77
CA VAL A 295 -6.39 -6.22 9.36
C VAL A 295 -7.48 -5.53 8.54
N VAL A 296 -7.10 -4.57 7.69
CA VAL A 296 -8.00 -3.89 6.75
C VAL A 296 -7.68 -4.37 5.35
N MET A 297 -8.64 -4.92 4.62
CA MET A 297 -8.44 -5.48 3.28
C MET A 297 -9.51 -5.01 2.31
#